data_AF-A0A965R7X3-F1
#
_entry.id   AF-A0A965R7X3-F1
#
_cell.length_a   1.000
_cell.length_b   1.000
_cell.length_c   1.000
_cell.angle_alpha   90.00
_cell.angle_beta   90.00
_cell.angle_gamma   90.00
#
_symmetry.space_group_name_H-M   'P 1'
#
loop_
_entity.id
_entity.type
_entity.pdbx_description
1 polymer ?
#
loop_
_entity_poly.entity_id
_entity_poly.type
_entity_poly.pdbx_seq_one_letter_code
_entity_poly.pdbx_strand_id
1 'polypeptide(L)'
;ITRKFYKSGESEYRLNDVTCRLKDIHNLFLDTGVSNDSYAIIELGMVDDIIKDKDGSRRRMLEQAAGISIYKTRKKEAKLKLDATEQDLNRIEDLLFEIGNNLRTLENQAKKAERYFQIKTEYKTVSVELAKASLEDFNEQYKTLNEQVTTETDRKIQLEAQVATEEASVTKDKVVLIEREQELNGLQKHFNELIAKISQLESDKKLAAQRLDYLKEREKSLAQFVEGAGQQLTQLQESIDFATTQIGEETAALATIQDELKELRAAVDVARADFDEKKNVVEQLRIGLQDQQRLQFDAEKKVAVADSSVMNLQRSMQQIVDEKTTREKIRFLKRKNS
;
A
#
# COMPACT_ATOMS: atom_id res chain seq x y z
N ILE A 1 116.02 49.36 92.69
CA ILE A 1 114.58 49.28 92.31
C ILE A 1 114.11 50.70 92.08
N THR A 2 113.46 50.98 90.95
CA THR A 2 113.10 52.35 90.56
C THR A 2 111.63 52.42 90.21
N ARG A 3 110.89 53.34 90.82
CA ARG A 3 109.55 53.72 90.39
C ARG A 3 109.65 55.04 89.63
N LYS A 4 109.21 55.06 88.38
CA LYS A 4 109.07 56.29 87.58
C LYS A 4 107.61 56.70 87.56
N PHE A 5 107.33 57.96 87.87
CA PHE A 5 106.00 58.53 87.80
C PHE A 5 105.95 59.50 86.62
N TYR A 6 105.08 59.21 85.66
CA TYR A 6 104.89 60.04 84.48
C TYR A 6 103.88 61.16 84.78
N LYS A 7 104.01 62.30 84.09
CA LYS A 7 103.06 63.43 84.22
C LYS A 7 101.64 63.05 83.78
N SER A 8 101.46 61.94 83.06
CA SER A 8 100.16 61.33 82.72
C SER A 8 99.45 60.69 83.91
N GLY A 9 100.11 60.57 85.08
CA GLY A 9 99.60 59.83 86.24
C GLY A 9 99.95 58.34 86.23
N GLU A 10 100.59 57.85 85.17
CA GLU A 10 101.03 56.46 85.09
C GLU A 10 102.28 56.21 85.93
N SER A 11 102.30 55.07 86.63
CA SER A 11 103.44 54.60 87.41
C SER A 11 104.08 53.39 86.74
N GLU A 12 105.38 53.47 86.49
CA GLU A 12 106.18 52.36 85.96
C GLU A 12 107.17 51.86 87.00
N TYR A 13 107.27 50.54 87.10
CA TYR A 13 108.08 49.82 88.07
C TYR A 13 109.24 49.12 87.35
N ARG A 14 110.48 49.35 87.80
CA ARG A 14 111.69 48.82 87.17
C ARG A 14 112.61 48.11 88.17
N LEU A 15 113.07 46.93 87.79
CA LEU A 15 114.09 46.14 88.50
C LEU A 15 115.31 46.02 87.58
N ASN A 16 116.47 46.54 87.99
CA ASN A 16 117.68 46.60 87.16
C ASN A 16 117.43 47.18 85.75
N ASP A 17 116.66 48.28 85.70
CA ASP A 17 116.27 48.99 84.46
C ASP A 17 115.32 48.23 83.51
N VAL A 18 114.90 47.00 83.87
CA VAL A 18 113.88 46.24 83.15
C VAL A 18 112.48 46.53 83.71
N THR A 19 111.50 46.70 82.83
CA THR A 19 110.09 46.92 83.20
C THR A 19 109.50 45.66 83.83
N CYS A 20 108.81 45.81 84.96
CA CYS A 20 108.24 44.69 85.71
C CYS A 20 106.88 45.05 86.31
N ARG A 21 106.08 44.05 86.66
CA ARG A 21 104.77 44.30 87.26
C ARG A 21 104.95 44.67 88.72
N LEU A 22 104.01 45.43 89.27
CA LEU A 22 103.97 45.72 90.71
C LEU A 22 103.97 44.43 91.55
N LYS A 23 103.32 43.37 91.07
CA LYS A 23 103.34 42.05 91.72
C LYS A 23 104.75 41.47 91.81
N ASP A 24 105.60 41.65 90.80
CA ASP A 24 106.96 41.10 90.78
C ASP A 24 107.85 41.84 91.79
N ILE A 25 107.69 43.17 91.90
CA ILE A 25 108.36 43.96 92.95
C ILE A 25 107.87 43.56 94.34
N HIS A 26 106.56 43.37 94.52
CA HIS A 26 106.01 42.95 95.80
C HIS A 26 106.52 41.55 96.20
N ASN A 27 106.62 40.63 95.24
CA ASN A 27 107.20 39.30 95.43
C ASN A 27 108.68 39.35 95.82
N LEU A 28 109.46 40.30 95.28
CA LEU A 28 110.87 40.48 95.64
C LEU A 28 111.04 40.97 97.09
N PHE A 29 110.15 41.85 97.55
CA PHE A 29 110.17 42.40 98.92
C PHE A 29 109.44 41.54 99.95
N LEU A 30 108.63 40.57 99.50
CA LEU A 30 107.92 39.63 100.36
C LEU A 30 108.88 38.85 101.27
N ASP A 31 110.07 38.49 100.77
CA ASP A 31 111.09 37.73 101.52
C ASP A 31 111.95 38.60 102.45
N THR A 32 111.97 39.92 102.27
CA THR A 32 112.79 40.85 103.08
C THR A 32 112.03 41.46 104.26
N GLY A 33 110.72 41.18 104.40
CA GLY A 33 109.86 41.70 105.46
C GLY A 33 109.45 43.17 105.28
N VAL A 34 109.96 43.85 104.26
CA VAL A 34 109.70 45.26 103.95
C VAL A 34 108.52 45.38 102.98
N SER A 35 107.31 45.60 103.49
CA SER A 35 106.09 45.83 102.70
C SER A 35 105.57 47.27 102.83
N ASN A 36 104.49 47.61 102.13
CA ASN A 36 103.77 48.88 102.32
C ASN A 36 103.29 49.04 103.78
N ASP A 37 103.02 47.92 104.45
CA ASP A 37 102.70 47.85 105.89
C ASP A 37 103.91 47.37 106.73
N SER A 38 105.14 47.73 106.32
CA SER A 38 106.37 47.29 107.02
C SER A 38 106.41 47.74 108.47
N TYR A 39 106.81 46.84 109.37
CA TYR A 39 107.13 47.21 110.75
C TYR A 39 108.28 48.24 110.86
N ALA A 40 109.07 48.41 109.78
CA ALA A 40 110.21 49.31 109.74
C ALA A 40 109.85 50.78 109.49
N ILE A 41 108.63 51.08 109.01
CA ILE A 41 108.17 52.46 108.75
C ILE A 41 106.77 52.59 109.36
N ILE A 42 106.65 53.38 110.41
CA ILE A 42 105.38 53.58 111.13
C ILE A 42 104.83 54.96 110.78
N GLU A 43 103.67 55.00 110.11
CA GLU A 43 102.90 56.22 109.91
C GLU A 43 102.17 56.61 111.22
N LEU A 44 101.96 57.91 111.45
CA LEU A 44 101.39 58.42 112.71
C LEU A 44 100.03 57.78 113.05
N GLY A 45 99.20 57.47 112.04
CA GLY A 45 97.90 56.82 112.23
C GLY A 45 97.97 55.31 112.52
N MET A 46 99.05 54.64 112.11
CA MET A 46 99.21 53.19 112.31
C MET A 46 99.40 52.84 113.79
N VAL A 47 99.96 53.74 114.59
CA VAL A 47 100.13 53.53 116.05
C VAL A 47 98.76 53.36 116.71
N ASP A 48 97.82 54.23 116.35
CA ASP A 48 96.44 54.19 116.84
C ASP A 48 95.71 52.90 116.40
N ASP A 49 95.92 52.48 115.15
CA ASP A 49 95.32 51.26 114.60
C ASP A 49 95.88 49.97 115.24
N ILE A 50 97.17 49.95 115.61
CA ILE A 50 97.79 48.83 116.33
C ILE A 50 97.28 48.77 117.79
N ILE A 51 97.12 49.93 118.45
CA ILE A 51 96.59 50.02 119.81
C ILE A 51 95.13 49.60 119.85
N LYS A 52 94.31 50.02 118.87
CA LYS A 52 92.89 49.69 118.75
C LYS A 52 92.61 48.32 118.10
N ASP A 53 93.64 47.66 117.56
CA ASP A 53 93.59 46.39 116.80
C ASP A 53 92.50 46.36 115.72
N LYS A 54 92.39 47.47 114.99
CA LYS A 54 91.41 47.61 113.91
C LYS A 54 91.77 46.66 112.78
N ASP A 55 90.80 45.88 112.28
CA ASP A 55 90.97 44.91 111.18
C ASP A 55 92.09 43.87 111.39
N GLY A 56 92.37 43.54 112.66
CA GLY A 56 93.44 42.62 113.03
C GLY A 56 94.84 43.14 112.70
N SER A 57 95.02 44.46 112.66
CA SER A 57 96.29 45.12 112.35
C SER A 57 97.42 44.66 113.27
N ARG A 58 97.15 44.41 114.56
CA ARG A 58 98.15 43.87 115.49
C ARG A 58 98.60 42.48 115.08
N ARG A 59 97.65 41.61 114.69
CA ARG A 59 97.95 40.26 114.21
C ARG A 59 98.74 40.29 112.90
N ARG A 60 98.40 41.17 111.95
CA ARG A 60 99.15 41.30 110.68
C ARG A 60 100.59 41.74 110.94
N MET A 61 100.80 42.71 111.84
CA MET A 61 102.13 43.15 112.24
C MET A 61 102.95 41.99 112.85
N LEU A 62 102.36 41.23 113.77
CA LEU A 62 103.01 40.05 114.37
C LEU A 62 103.30 38.95 113.34
N GLU A 63 102.36 38.67 112.44
CA GLU A 63 102.53 37.68 111.36
C GLU A 63 103.63 38.09 110.36
N GLN A 64 103.82 39.39 110.15
CA GLN A 64 104.88 39.94 109.30
C GLN A 64 106.24 39.92 109.99
N ALA A 65 106.30 40.29 111.29
CA ALA A 65 107.52 40.19 112.09
C ALA A 65 107.99 38.72 112.23
N ALA A 66 107.06 37.77 112.27
CA ALA A 66 107.35 36.34 112.30
C ALA A 66 107.65 35.73 110.91
N GLY A 67 107.54 36.50 109.82
CA GLY A 67 107.78 36.02 108.44
C GLY A 67 106.74 35.02 107.91
N ILE A 68 105.61 34.83 108.58
CA ILE A 68 104.58 33.82 108.23
C ILE A 68 103.66 34.31 107.08
N SER A 69 103.63 35.61 106.82
CA SER A 69 102.78 36.25 105.79
C SER A 69 102.97 35.67 104.37
N ILE A 70 104.21 35.29 104.01
CA ILE A 70 104.55 34.70 102.71
C ILE A 70 103.83 33.35 102.53
N TYR A 71 103.92 32.47 103.52
CA TYR A 71 103.31 31.14 103.49
C TYR A 71 101.78 31.22 103.48
N LYS A 72 101.21 32.17 104.23
CA LYS A 72 99.76 32.42 104.26
C LYS A 72 99.24 32.90 102.90
N THR A 73 99.97 33.81 102.25
CA THR A 73 99.62 34.32 100.91
C THR A 73 99.75 33.23 99.85
N ARG A 74 100.86 32.47 99.82
CA ARG A 74 101.05 31.34 98.91
C ARG A 74 100.00 30.25 99.11
N LYS A 75 99.64 29.92 100.37
CA LYS A 75 98.56 28.97 100.69
C LYS A 75 97.21 29.45 100.15
N LYS A 76 96.89 30.74 100.28
CA LYS A 76 95.64 31.31 99.76
C LYS A 76 95.60 31.27 98.22
N GLU A 77 96.69 31.65 97.55
CA GLU A 77 96.78 31.57 96.09
C GLU A 77 96.71 30.13 95.58
N ALA A 78 97.40 29.19 96.22
CA ALA A 78 97.34 27.78 95.86
C ALA A 78 95.94 27.20 96.05
N LYS A 79 95.27 27.56 97.16
CA LYS A 79 93.87 27.15 97.39
C LYS A 79 92.93 27.71 96.32
N LEU A 80 93.04 29.00 95.99
CA LEU A 80 92.22 29.59 94.92
C LEU A 80 92.46 28.92 93.56
N LYS A 81 93.71 28.56 93.24
CA LYS A 81 94.01 27.80 92.01
C LYS A 81 93.40 26.40 92.05
N LEU A 82 93.49 25.71 93.19
CA LEU A 82 92.94 24.37 93.36
C LEU A 82 91.41 24.38 93.25
N ASP A 83 90.75 25.32 93.94
CA ASP A 83 89.31 25.52 93.87
C ASP A 83 88.86 25.84 92.42
N ALA A 84 89.61 26.66 91.68
CA ALA A 84 89.34 26.92 90.27
C ALA A 84 89.51 25.68 89.38
N THR A 85 90.57 24.89 89.58
CA THR A 85 90.77 23.65 88.82
C THR A 85 89.71 22.58 89.14
N GLU A 86 89.22 22.53 90.37
CA GLU A 86 88.13 21.64 90.76
C GLU A 86 86.82 22.03 90.07
N GLN A 87 86.53 23.33 89.96
CA GLN A 87 85.41 23.83 89.17
C GLN A 87 85.54 23.50 87.67
N ASP A 88 86.73 23.66 87.10
CA ASP A 88 87.00 23.30 85.71
C ASP A 88 86.81 21.79 85.46
N LEU A 89 87.26 20.95 86.40
CA LEU A 89 87.08 19.50 86.31
C LEU A 89 85.60 19.10 86.36
N ASN A 90 84.83 19.65 87.30
CA ASN A 90 83.39 19.41 87.40
C ASN A 90 82.68 19.78 86.09
N ARG A 91 83.07 20.91 85.47
CA ARG A 91 82.51 21.32 84.17
C ARG A 91 82.86 20.33 83.05
N ILE A 92 84.06 19.77 83.05
CA ILE A 92 84.46 18.74 82.08
C ILE A 92 83.65 17.47 82.29
N GLU A 93 83.41 17.06 83.54
CA GLU A 93 82.58 15.89 83.85
C GLU A 93 81.13 16.08 83.39
N ASP A 94 80.54 17.24 83.62
CA ASP A 94 79.20 17.59 83.11
C ASP A 94 79.14 17.53 81.58
N LEU A 95 80.14 18.09 80.90
CA LEU A 95 80.22 18.08 79.44
C LEU A 95 80.42 16.67 78.88
N LEU A 96 81.20 15.84 79.56
CA LEU A 96 81.35 14.42 79.21
C LEU A 96 80.04 13.66 79.39
N PHE A 97 79.28 13.94 80.45
CA PHE A 97 77.97 13.34 80.66
C PHE A 97 76.97 13.74 79.57
N GLU A 98 76.93 15.01 79.20
CA GLU A 98 76.08 15.52 78.12
C GLU A 98 76.44 14.89 76.77
N ILE A 99 77.73 14.87 76.42
CA ILE A 99 78.22 14.25 75.18
C ILE A 99 77.92 12.75 75.18
N GLY A 100 78.12 12.05 76.30
CA GLY A 100 77.82 10.63 76.42
C GLY A 100 76.33 10.34 76.19
N ASN A 101 75.44 11.17 76.73
CA ASN A 101 74.01 11.02 76.51
C ASN A 101 73.62 11.31 75.05
N ASN A 102 74.21 12.33 74.43
CA ASN A 102 74.01 12.66 73.01
C ASN A 102 74.55 11.55 72.09
N LEU A 103 75.66 10.93 72.44
CA LEU A 103 76.21 9.81 71.68
C LEU A 103 75.28 8.60 71.72
N ARG A 104 74.71 8.29 72.89
CA ARG A 104 73.72 7.20 73.03
C ARG A 104 72.44 7.46 72.24
N THR A 105 71.96 8.71 72.18
CA THR A 105 70.77 9.03 71.36
C THR A 105 71.08 8.92 69.87
N LEU A 106 72.25 9.42 69.43
CA LEU A 106 72.72 9.29 68.04
C LEU A 106 72.92 7.83 67.63
N GLU A 107 73.48 6.99 68.50
CA GLU A 107 73.64 5.55 68.23
C GLU A 107 72.28 4.87 68.03
N ASN A 108 71.30 5.19 68.86
CA ASN A 108 69.94 4.67 68.70
C ASN A 108 69.27 5.16 67.42
N GLN A 109 69.51 6.42 67.02
CA GLN A 109 69.01 6.96 65.74
C GLN A 109 69.67 6.27 64.56
N ALA A 110 70.99 6.03 64.61
CA ALA A 110 71.73 5.31 63.57
C ALA A 110 71.20 3.88 63.40
N LYS A 111 71.01 3.13 64.50
CA LYS A 111 70.42 1.77 64.46
C LYS A 111 69.02 1.75 63.86
N LYS A 112 68.18 2.75 64.19
CA LYS A 112 66.84 2.88 63.58
C LYS A 112 66.91 3.17 62.09
N ALA A 113 67.80 4.06 61.67
CA ALA A 113 68.00 4.40 60.27
C ALA A 113 68.51 3.20 59.46
N GLU A 114 69.48 2.45 60.00
CA GLU A 114 69.99 1.23 59.39
C GLU A 114 68.88 0.19 59.19
N ARG A 115 68.09 -0.07 60.24
CA ARG A 115 66.94 -0.99 60.15
C ARG A 115 65.89 -0.51 59.13
N TYR A 116 65.65 0.79 59.06
CA TYR A 116 64.74 1.36 58.05
C TYR A 116 65.26 1.10 56.63
N PHE A 117 66.56 1.30 56.36
CA PHE A 117 67.12 1.05 55.04
C PHE A 117 67.11 -0.43 54.66
N GLN A 118 67.32 -1.34 55.62
CA GLN A 118 67.19 -2.78 55.40
C GLN A 118 65.75 -3.14 54.99
N ILE A 119 64.76 -2.76 55.81
CA ILE A 119 63.33 -3.01 55.54
C ILE A 119 62.89 -2.36 54.21
N LYS A 120 63.35 -1.14 53.93
CA LYS A 120 63.04 -0.46 52.66
C LYS A 120 63.56 -1.23 51.44
N THR A 121 64.73 -1.85 51.57
CA THR A 121 65.33 -2.65 50.50
C THR A 121 64.54 -3.95 50.29
N GLU A 122 64.22 -4.65 51.38
CA GLU A 122 63.38 -5.86 51.34
C GLU A 122 61.97 -5.57 50.79
N TYR A 123 61.37 -4.47 51.22
CA TYR A 123 60.08 -4.03 50.69
C TYR A 123 60.15 -3.77 49.20
N LYS A 124 61.22 -3.11 48.72
CA LYS A 124 61.40 -2.83 47.29
C LYS A 124 61.52 -4.14 46.49
N THR A 125 62.29 -5.12 46.97
CA THR A 125 62.44 -6.41 46.27
C THR A 125 61.11 -7.15 46.19
N VAL A 126 60.41 -7.29 47.33
CA VAL A 126 59.12 -7.99 47.39
C VAL A 126 58.05 -7.26 46.58
N SER A 127 58.02 -5.93 46.61
CA SER A 127 57.06 -5.13 45.83
C SER A 127 57.28 -5.29 44.33
N VAL A 128 58.53 -5.40 43.87
CA VAL A 128 58.84 -5.63 42.46
C VAL A 128 58.48 -7.06 42.04
N GLU A 129 58.75 -8.05 42.89
CA GLU A 129 58.36 -9.44 42.65
C GLU A 129 56.84 -9.61 42.56
N LEU A 130 56.10 -8.97 43.48
CA LEU A 130 54.64 -8.98 43.46
C LEU A 130 54.11 -8.32 42.17
N ALA A 131 54.64 -7.15 41.81
CA ALA A 131 54.25 -6.46 40.59
C ALA A 131 54.52 -7.30 39.34
N LYS A 132 55.66 -8.03 39.32
CA LYS A 132 55.99 -8.94 38.23
C LYS A 132 54.99 -10.11 38.15
N ALA A 133 54.68 -10.75 39.27
CA ALA A 133 53.71 -11.85 39.31
C ALA A 133 52.31 -11.40 38.87
N SER A 134 51.86 -10.22 39.32
CA SER A 134 50.59 -9.64 38.86
C SER A 134 50.59 -9.31 37.37
N LEU A 135 51.72 -8.87 36.83
CA LEU A 135 51.85 -8.58 35.39
C LEU A 135 51.86 -9.86 34.56
N GLU A 136 52.48 -10.94 35.06
CA GLU A 136 52.45 -12.26 34.42
C GLU A 136 51.02 -12.82 34.37
N ASP A 137 50.29 -12.78 35.48
CA ASP A 137 48.86 -13.19 35.53
C ASP A 137 48.01 -12.35 34.56
N PHE A 138 48.19 -11.02 34.54
CA PHE A 138 47.47 -10.15 33.61
C PHE A 138 47.82 -10.46 32.14
N ASN A 139 49.08 -10.76 31.83
CA ASN A 139 49.51 -11.14 30.48
C ASN A 139 48.91 -12.48 30.05
N GLU A 140 48.82 -13.46 30.96
CA GLU A 140 48.20 -14.75 30.69
C GLU A 140 46.69 -14.61 30.43
N GLN A 141 46.01 -13.83 31.27
CA GLN A 141 44.60 -13.48 31.06
C GLN A 141 44.40 -12.73 29.75
N TYR A 142 45.25 -11.75 29.45
CA TYR A 142 45.20 -10.99 28.20
C TYR A 142 45.38 -11.91 26.99
N LYS A 143 46.37 -12.80 27.03
CA LYS A 143 46.62 -13.77 25.95
C LYS A 143 45.44 -14.70 25.75
N THR A 144 44.91 -15.27 26.83
CA THR A 144 43.74 -16.16 26.80
C THR A 144 42.52 -15.45 26.22
N LEU A 145 42.26 -14.22 26.67
CA LEU A 145 41.14 -13.42 26.19
C LEU A 145 41.31 -13.06 24.71
N ASN A 146 42.54 -12.75 24.28
CA ASN A 146 42.82 -12.45 22.88
C ASN A 146 42.63 -13.69 22.00
N GLU A 147 43.06 -14.87 22.45
CA GLU A 147 42.82 -16.16 21.77
C GLU A 147 41.31 -16.48 21.66
N GLN A 148 40.53 -16.19 22.71
CA GLN A 148 39.07 -16.32 22.67
C GLN A 148 38.45 -15.36 21.67
N VAL A 149 38.89 -14.09 21.65
CA VAL A 149 38.43 -13.10 20.68
C VAL A 149 38.73 -13.56 19.26
N THR A 150 39.96 -14.01 18.97
CA THR A 150 40.31 -14.50 17.62
C THR A 150 39.45 -15.71 17.23
N THR A 151 39.22 -16.64 18.16
CA THR A 151 38.39 -17.83 17.90
C THR A 151 36.94 -17.46 17.60
N GLU A 152 36.36 -16.54 18.37
CA GLU A 152 34.98 -16.08 18.14
C GLU A 152 34.86 -15.21 16.88
N THR A 153 35.89 -14.43 16.52
CA THR A 153 35.90 -13.70 15.24
C THR A 153 35.97 -14.66 14.05
N ASP A 154 36.80 -15.70 14.13
CA ASP A 154 36.89 -16.72 13.08
C ASP A 154 35.57 -17.49 12.94
N ARG A 155 34.97 -17.86 14.08
CA ARG A 155 33.65 -18.49 14.11
C ARG A 155 32.57 -17.61 13.52
N LYS A 156 32.57 -16.31 13.82
CA LYS A 156 31.65 -15.33 13.23
C LYS A 156 31.82 -15.28 11.71
N ILE A 157 33.05 -15.18 11.21
CA ILE A 157 33.32 -15.14 9.76
C ILE A 157 32.84 -16.43 9.08
N GLN A 158 33.05 -17.59 9.71
CA GLN A 158 32.55 -18.87 9.19
C GLN A 158 31.02 -18.92 9.12
N LEU A 159 30.34 -18.45 10.17
CA LEU A 159 28.87 -18.39 10.20
C LEU A 159 28.33 -17.40 9.17
N GLU A 160 28.95 -16.23 9.01
CA GLU A 160 28.58 -15.25 7.98
C GLU A 160 28.74 -15.83 6.57
N ALA A 161 29.81 -16.59 6.32
CA ALA A 161 30.00 -17.29 5.05
C ALA A 161 28.92 -18.36 4.82
N GLN A 162 28.56 -19.14 5.85
CA GLN A 162 27.48 -20.14 5.77
C GLN A 162 26.12 -19.49 5.48
N VAL A 163 25.80 -18.40 6.17
CA VAL A 163 24.56 -17.64 5.93
C VAL A 163 24.53 -17.12 4.50
N ALA A 164 25.62 -16.53 4.02
CA ALA A 164 25.69 -16.04 2.64
C ALA A 164 25.50 -17.16 1.60
N THR A 165 26.05 -18.36 1.85
CA THR A 165 25.83 -19.52 0.95
C THR A 165 24.39 -20.01 0.98
N GLU A 166 23.74 -20.03 2.14
CA GLU A 166 22.35 -20.45 2.26
C GLU A 166 21.41 -19.42 1.63
N GLU A 167 21.66 -18.12 1.82
CA GLU A 167 20.92 -17.05 1.16
C GLU A 167 21.06 -17.10 -0.36
N ALA A 168 22.25 -17.43 -0.87
CA ALA A 168 22.46 -17.67 -2.30
C ALA A 168 21.65 -18.88 -2.80
N SER A 169 21.54 -19.96 -2.01
CA SER A 169 20.68 -21.11 -2.35
C SER A 169 19.21 -20.73 -2.39
N VAL A 170 18.72 -20.03 -1.35
CA VAL A 170 17.32 -19.59 -1.26
C VAL A 170 16.95 -18.64 -2.40
N THR A 171 17.85 -17.73 -2.77
CA THR A 171 17.61 -16.82 -3.91
C THR A 171 17.56 -17.57 -5.23
N LYS A 172 18.43 -18.58 -5.44
CA LYS A 172 18.36 -19.47 -6.59
C LYS A 172 17.02 -20.23 -6.65
N ASP A 173 16.58 -20.79 -5.52
CA ASP A 173 15.31 -21.52 -5.46
C ASP A 173 14.11 -20.61 -5.71
N LYS A 174 14.14 -19.35 -5.26
CA LYS A 174 13.12 -18.35 -5.59
C LYS A 174 13.03 -18.07 -7.09
N VAL A 175 14.16 -18.00 -7.79
CA VAL A 175 14.16 -17.83 -9.26
C VAL A 175 13.50 -19.02 -9.93
N VAL A 176 13.86 -20.24 -9.53
CA VAL A 176 13.25 -21.47 -10.06
C VAL A 176 11.74 -21.50 -9.76
N LEU A 177 11.31 -21.08 -8.57
CA LEU A 177 9.89 -21.00 -8.22
C LEU A 177 9.13 -20.05 -9.14
N ILE A 178 9.69 -18.86 -9.41
CA ILE A 178 9.08 -17.89 -10.33
C ILE A 178 8.96 -18.46 -11.74
N GLU A 179 9.99 -19.16 -12.24
CA GLU A 179 9.94 -19.83 -13.54
C GLU A 179 8.81 -20.88 -13.58
N ARG A 180 8.69 -21.71 -12.54
CA ARG A 180 7.60 -22.71 -12.44
C ARG A 180 6.22 -22.09 -12.32
N GLU A 181 6.08 -20.97 -11.61
CA GLU A 181 4.82 -20.22 -11.56
C GLU A 181 4.43 -19.63 -12.93
N GLN A 182 5.40 -19.14 -13.70
CA GLN A 182 5.15 -18.67 -15.06
C GLN A 182 4.72 -19.80 -15.99
N GLU A 183 5.39 -20.95 -15.93
CA GLU A 183 4.99 -22.15 -16.66
C GLU A 183 3.57 -22.59 -16.30
N LEU A 184 3.26 -22.65 -15.00
CA LEU A 184 1.93 -23.03 -14.51
C LEU A 184 0.85 -22.06 -15.00
N ASN A 185 1.10 -20.75 -14.93
CA ASN A 185 0.19 -19.72 -15.43
C ASN A 185 -0.03 -19.85 -16.94
N GLY A 186 1.03 -20.16 -17.70
CA GLY A 186 0.93 -20.44 -19.14
C GLY A 186 0.05 -21.65 -19.41
N LEU A 187 0.26 -22.74 -18.68
CA LEU A 187 -0.51 -23.97 -18.82
C LEU A 187 -1.98 -23.77 -18.43
N GLN A 188 -2.26 -23.01 -17.37
CA GLN A 188 -3.62 -22.65 -16.96
C GLN A 188 -4.34 -21.81 -18.02
N LYS A 189 -3.66 -20.86 -18.67
CA LYS A 189 -4.25 -20.09 -19.78
C LYS A 189 -4.62 -21.01 -20.95
N HIS A 190 -3.70 -21.86 -21.38
CA HIS A 190 -3.97 -22.84 -22.46
C HIS A 190 -5.11 -23.79 -22.09
N PHE A 191 -5.17 -24.25 -20.84
CA PHE A 191 -6.25 -25.09 -20.36
C PHE A 191 -7.60 -24.37 -20.41
N ASN A 192 -7.67 -23.11 -19.97
CA ASN A 192 -8.89 -22.30 -20.03
C ASN A 192 -9.33 -22.02 -21.47
N GLU A 193 -8.39 -21.78 -22.39
CA GLU A 193 -8.68 -21.64 -23.83
C GLU A 193 -9.28 -22.92 -24.40
N LEU A 194 -8.73 -24.09 -24.02
CA LEU A 194 -9.29 -25.39 -24.42
C LEU A 194 -10.69 -25.60 -23.86
N ILE A 195 -10.95 -25.26 -22.58
CA ILE A 195 -12.29 -25.32 -21.99
C ILE A 195 -13.27 -24.42 -22.74
N ALA A 196 -12.87 -23.18 -23.05
CA ALA A 196 -13.71 -22.25 -23.81
C ALA A 196 -14.04 -22.81 -25.20
N LYS A 197 -13.05 -23.40 -25.88
CA LYS A 197 -13.23 -24.05 -27.18
C LYS A 197 -14.15 -25.27 -27.10
N ILE A 198 -14.02 -26.10 -26.07
CA ILE A 198 -14.92 -27.24 -25.83
C ILE A 198 -16.35 -26.73 -25.60
N SER A 199 -16.53 -25.72 -24.75
CA SER A 199 -17.84 -25.14 -24.45
C SER A 199 -18.51 -24.55 -25.69
N GLN A 200 -17.73 -23.87 -26.55
CA GLN A 200 -18.20 -23.35 -27.83
C GLN A 200 -18.65 -24.49 -28.75
N LEU A 201 -17.83 -25.53 -28.92
CA LEU A 201 -18.17 -26.70 -29.73
C LEU A 201 -19.39 -27.44 -29.20
N GLU A 202 -19.56 -27.54 -27.88
CA GLU A 202 -20.76 -28.11 -27.27
C GLU A 202 -22.01 -27.27 -27.53
N SER A 203 -21.89 -25.94 -27.46
CA SER A 203 -22.98 -25.02 -27.81
C SER A 203 -23.35 -25.14 -29.29
N ASP A 204 -22.36 -25.16 -30.17
CA ASP A 204 -22.55 -25.33 -31.62
C ASP A 204 -23.21 -26.67 -31.93
N LYS A 205 -22.80 -27.75 -31.24
CA LYS A 205 -23.42 -29.07 -31.35
C LYS A 205 -24.87 -29.05 -30.89
N LYS A 206 -25.20 -28.37 -29.77
CA LYS A 206 -26.59 -28.22 -29.30
C LYS A 206 -27.44 -27.44 -30.31
N LEU A 207 -26.92 -26.34 -30.85
CA LEU A 207 -27.62 -25.55 -31.88
C LEU A 207 -27.83 -26.36 -33.16
N ALA A 208 -26.82 -27.12 -33.59
CA ALA A 208 -26.94 -28.02 -34.74
C ALA A 208 -27.99 -29.12 -34.51
N ALA A 209 -28.04 -29.69 -33.30
CA ALA A 209 -29.07 -30.66 -32.93
C ALA A 209 -30.49 -30.05 -32.97
N GLN A 210 -30.67 -28.85 -32.39
CA GLN A 210 -31.95 -28.14 -32.47
C GLN A 210 -32.36 -27.81 -33.91
N ARG A 211 -31.41 -27.39 -34.75
CA ARG A 211 -31.65 -27.15 -36.18
C ARG A 211 -32.07 -28.43 -36.89
N LEU A 212 -31.42 -29.56 -36.57
CA LEU A 212 -31.79 -30.86 -37.13
C LEU A 212 -33.22 -31.24 -36.75
N ASP A 213 -33.59 -31.08 -35.47
CA ASP A 213 -34.93 -31.39 -34.99
C ASP A 213 -36.00 -30.50 -35.65
N TYR A 214 -35.73 -29.20 -35.77
CA TYR A 214 -36.60 -28.28 -36.50
C TYR A 214 -36.75 -28.66 -37.99
N LEU A 215 -35.64 -29.03 -38.64
CA LEU A 215 -35.69 -29.47 -40.04
C LEU A 215 -36.48 -30.76 -40.21
N LYS A 216 -36.35 -31.72 -39.28
CA LYS A 216 -37.16 -32.96 -39.28
C LYS A 216 -38.64 -32.68 -39.05
N GLU A 217 -38.98 -31.76 -38.15
CA GLU A 217 -40.37 -31.37 -37.91
C GLU A 217 -40.96 -30.65 -39.13
N ARG A 218 -40.17 -29.79 -39.78
CA ARG A 218 -40.53 -29.13 -41.04
C ARG A 218 -40.66 -30.11 -42.20
N GLU A 219 -39.79 -31.11 -42.28
CA GLU A 219 -39.89 -32.20 -43.26
C GLU A 219 -41.20 -32.98 -43.05
N LYS A 220 -41.53 -33.32 -41.80
CA LYS A 220 -42.77 -34.01 -41.46
C LYS A 220 -44.02 -33.17 -41.78
N SER A 221 -44.01 -31.88 -41.47
CA SER A 221 -45.14 -31.00 -41.78
C SER A 221 -45.30 -30.78 -43.28
N LEU A 222 -44.20 -30.65 -44.03
CA LEU A 222 -44.22 -30.61 -45.49
C LEU A 222 -44.74 -31.93 -46.08
N ALA A 223 -44.32 -33.08 -45.54
CA ALA A 223 -44.82 -34.37 -45.98
C ALA A 223 -46.33 -34.49 -45.77
N GLN A 224 -46.84 -34.07 -44.59
CA GLN A 224 -48.27 -34.02 -44.31
C GLN A 224 -49.01 -33.01 -45.22
N PHE A 225 -48.40 -31.86 -45.52
CA PHE A 225 -48.96 -30.89 -46.44
C PHE A 225 -49.06 -31.44 -47.86
N VAL A 226 -48.02 -32.14 -48.34
CA VAL A 226 -48.02 -32.80 -49.65
C VAL A 226 -49.06 -33.92 -49.70
N GLU A 227 -49.19 -34.70 -48.63
CA GLU A 227 -50.23 -35.74 -48.52
C GLU A 227 -51.64 -35.12 -48.56
N GLY A 228 -51.89 -34.06 -47.79
CA GLY A 228 -53.15 -33.33 -47.79
C GLY A 228 -53.45 -32.67 -49.14
N ALA A 229 -52.45 -32.06 -49.78
CA ALA A 229 -52.58 -31.50 -51.13
C ALA A 229 -52.83 -32.60 -52.18
N GLY A 230 -52.24 -33.79 -52.00
CA GLY A 230 -52.51 -34.98 -52.81
C GLY A 230 -53.96 -35.44 -52.67
N GLN A 231 -54.49 -35.50 -51.44
CA GLN A 231 -55.90 -35.81 -51.17
C GLN A 231 -56.85 -34.76 -51.75
N GLN A 232 -56.50 -33.47 -51.67
CA GLN A 232 -57.26 -32.40 -52.30
C GLN A 232 -57.24 -32.52 -53.82
N LEU A 233 -56.09 -32.85 -54.42
CA LEU A 233 -55.98 -33.10 -55.86
C LEU A 233 -56.83 -34.29 -56.29
N THR A 234 -56.86 -35.38 -55.54
CA THR A 234 -57.75 -36.51 -55.85
C THR A 234 -59.22 -36.13 -55.73
N GLN A 235 -59.62 -35.37 -54.71
CA GLN A 235 -61.00 -34.88 -54.57
C GLN A 235 -61.39 -33.91 -55.69
N LEU A 236 -60.49 -33.00 -56.06
CA LEU A 236 -60.69 -32.10 -57.20
C LEU A 236 -60.76 -32.87 -58.50
N GLN A 237 -59.94 -33.90 -58.69
CA GLN A 237 -59.98 -34.75 -59.87
C GLN A 237 -61.30 -35.53 -59.94
N GLU A 238 -61.76 -36.12 -58.84
CA GLU A 238 -63.07 -36.77 -58.75
C GLU A 238 -64.22 -35.79 -59.04
N SER A 239 -64.13 -34.55 -58.53
CA SER A 239 -65.11 -33.49 -58.82
C SER A 239 -65.09 -33.05 -60.29
N ILE A 240 -63.91 -32.94 -60.89
CA ILE A 240 -63.73 -32.65 -62.32
C ILE A 240 -64.30 -33.81 -63.15
N ASP A 241 -63.99 -35.05 -62.80
CA ASP A 241 -64.50 -36.23 -63.51
C ASP A 241 -66.03 -36.31 -63.39
N PHE A 242 -66.59 -36.05 -62.22
CA PHE A 242 -68.04 -35.94 -62.00
C PHE A 242 -68.66 -34.82 -62.84
N ALA A 243 -68.08 -33.62 -62.82
CA ALA A 243 -68.53 -32.48 -63.62
C ALA A 243 -68.41 -32.76 -65.13
N THR A 244 -67.36 -33.45 -65.56
CA THR A 244 -67.15 -33.84 -66.97
C THR A 244 -68.20 -34.86 -67.40
N THR A 245 -68.55 -35.79 -66.52
CA THR A 245 -69.63 -36.77 -66.75
C THR A 245 -70.98 -36.05 -66.85
N GLN A 246 -71.28 -35.12 -65.93
CA GLN A 246 -72.50 -34.30 -65.99
C GLN A 246 -72.56 -33.42 -67.24
N ILE A 247 -71.45 -32.79 -67.64
CA ILE A 247 -71.39 -32.04 -68.91
C ILE A 247 -71.65 -32.98 -70.10
N GLY A 248 -71.15 -34.21 -70.05
CA GLY A 248 -71.45 -35.24 -71.06
C GLY A 248 -72.94 -35.60 -71.12
N GLU A 249 -73.58 -35.80 -69.97
CA GLU A 249 -75.01 -36.07 -69.85
C GLU A 249 -75.87 -34.88 -70.33
N GLU A 250 -75.54 -33.67 -69.87
CA GLU A 250 -76.23 -32.43 -70.26
C GLU A 250 -76.03 -32.10 -71.75
N THR A 251 -74.85 -32.34 -72.32
CA THR A 251 -74.63 -32.15 -73.77
C THR A 251 -75.37 -33.20 -74.60
N ALA A 252 -75.48 -34.44 -74.12
CA ALA A 252 -76.31 -35.45 -74.76
C ALA A 252 -77.81 -35.10 -74.68
N ALA A 253 -78.27 -34.61 -73.52
CA ALA A 253 -79.63 -34.10 -73.32
C ALA A 253 -79.92 -32.89 -74.22
N LEU A 254 -78.97 -31.96 -74.34
CA LEU A 254 -79.09 -30.77 -75.18
C LEU A 254 -79.10 -31.13 -76.67
N ALA A 255 -78.33 -32.15 -77.08
CA ALA A 255 -78.38 -32.68 -78.44
C ALA A 255 -79.73 -33.33 -78.77
N THR A 256 -80.31 -34.10 -77.83
CA THR A 256 -81.65 -34.68 -78.01
C THR A 256 -82.73 -33.59 -78.10
N ILE A 257 -82.68 -32.59 -77.22
CA ILE A 257 -83.60 -31.43 -77.28
C ILE A 257 -83.40 -30.64 -78.58
N GLN A 258 -82.16 -30.48 -79.07
CA GLN A 258 -81.90 -29.81 -80.35
C GLN A 258 -82.46 -30.59 -81.54
N ASP A 259 -82.35 -31.93 -81.54
CA ASP A 259 -82.93 -32.78 -82.58
C ASP A 259 -84.46 -32.74 -82.53
N GLU A 260 -85.08 -32.81 -81.34
CA GLU A 260 -86.52 -32.62 -81.16
C GLU A 260 -86.99 -31.24 -81.67
N LEU A 261 -86.23 -30.18 -81.40
CA LEU A 261 -86.54 -28.82 -81.85
C LEU A 261 -86.39 -28.69 -83.38
N LYS A 262 -85.47 -29.44 -83.99
CA LYS A 262 -85.26 -29.49 -85.43
C LYS A 262 -86.41 -30.23 -86.13
N GLU A 263 -86.87 -31.35 -85.58
CA GLU A 263 -88.08 -32.04 -86.05
C GLU A 263 -89.33 -31.17 -85.89
N LEU A 264 -89.49 -30.49 -84.75
CA LEU A 264 -90.63 -29.61 -84.51
C LEU A 264 -90.63 -28.41 -85.46
N ARG A 265 -89.45 -27.83 -85.77
CA ARG A 265 -89.31 -26.78 -86.78
C ARG A 265 -89.67 -27.27 -88.18
N ALA A 266 -89.21 -28.47 -88.56
CA ALA A 266 -89.58 -29.08 -89.83
C ALA A 266 -91.09 -29.33 -89.93
N ALA A 267 -91.74 -29.78 -88.84
CA ALA A 267 -93.19 -29.95 -88.80
C ALA A 267 -93.95 -28.62 -88.92
N VAL A 268 -93.45 -27.54 -88.30
CA VAL A 268 -94.02 -26.18 -88.42
C VAL A 268 -93.86 -25.62 -89.83
N ASP A 269 -92.73 -25.85 -90.50
CA ASP A 269 -92.51 -25.40 -91.88
C ASP A 269 -93.42 -26.16 -92.87
N VAL A 270 -93.65 -27.45 -92.67
CA VAL A 270 -94.63 -28.24 -93.45
C VAL A 270 -96.04 -27.71 -93.22
N ALA A 271 -96.42 -27.42 -91.97
CA ALA A 271 -97.74 -26.87 -91.66
C ALA A 271 -97.92 -25.43 -92.22
N ARG A 272 -96.86 -24.62 -92.26
CA ARG A 272 -96.87 -23.31 -92.92
C ARG A 272 -97.04 -23.42 -94.43
N ALA A 273 -96.37 -24.37 -95.08
CA ALA A 273 -96.53 -24.61 -96.51
C ALA A 273 -97.97 -25.04 -96.86
N ASP A 274 -98.57 -25.95 -96.07
CA ASP A 274 -99.98 -26.35 -96.26
C ASP A 274 -100.96 -25.19 -95.99
N PHE A 275 -100.66 -24.31 -95.03
CA PHE A 275 -101.45 -23.11 -94.78
C PHE A 275 -101.38 -22.10 -95.93
N ASP A 276 -100.19 -21.83 -96.47
CA ASP A 276 -100.01 -20.91 -97.59
C ASP A 276 -100.62 -21.45 -98.89
N GLU A 277 -100.58 -22.77 -99.12
CA GLU A 277 -101.28 -23.41 -100.25
C GLU A 277 -102.80 -23.23 -100.14
N LYS A 278 -103.39 -23.51 -98.97
CA LYS A 278 -104.83 -23.31 -98.73
C LYS A 278 -105.25 -21.84 -98.79
N LYS A 279 -104.39 -20.92 -98.33
CA LYS A 279 -104.63 -19.47 -98.44
C LYS A 279 -104.69 -19.02 -99.90
N ASN A 280 -103.76 -19.48 -100.74
CA ASN A 280 -103.75 -19.15 -102.17
C ASN A 280 -104.99 -19.68 -102.92
N VAL A 281 -105.49 -20.86 -102.55
CA VAL A 281 -106.75 -21.41 -103.10
C VAL A 281 -107.95 -20.54 -102.72
N VAL A 282 -108.01 -20.05 -101.48
CA VAL A 282 -109.08 -19.14 -101.02
C VAL A 282 -108.99 -17.78 -101.73
N GLU A 283 -107.79 -17.26 -101.95
CA GLU A 283 -107.57 -16.00 -102.67
C GLU A 283 -108.04 -16.09 -104.13
N GLN A 284 -107.75 -17.20 -104.83
CA GLN A 284 -108.22 -17.43 -106.20
C GLN A 284 -109.75 -17.60 -106.30
N LEU A 285 -110.38 -18.31 -105.35
CA LEU A 285 -111.84 -18.44 -105.29
C LEU A 285 -112.52 -17.09 -105.02
N ARG A 286 -111.87 -16.21 -104.24
CA ARG A 286 -112.39 -14.87 -103.93
C ARG A 286 -112.36 -13.94 -105.15
N ILE A 287 -111.30 -13.99 -105.95
CA ILE A 287 -111.19 -13.23 -107.21
C ILE A 287 -112.23 -13.73 -108.23
N GLY A 288 -112.43 -15.04 -108.35
CA GLY A 288 -113.46 -15.61 -109.24
C GLY A 288 -114.90 -15.25 -108.85
N LEU A 289 -115.19 -15.13 -107.55
CA LEU A 289 -116.50 -14.69 -107.07
C LEU A 289 -116.78 -13.21 -107.38
N GLN A 290 -115.73 -12.38 -107.33
CA GLN A 290 -115.81 -10.95 -107.61
C GLN A 290 -116.06 -10.66 -109.10
N ASP A 291 -115.47 -11.46 -109.99
CA ASP A 291 -115.74 -11.40 -111.44
C ASP A 291 -117.16 -11.88 -111.81
N GLN A 292 -117.66 -12.92 -111.14
CA GLN A 292 -119.05 -13.39 -111.32
C GLN A 292 -120.08 -12.35 -110.85
N GLN A 293 -119.84 -11.68 -109.72
CA GLN A 293 -120.71 -10.59 -109.26
C GLN A 293 -120.73 -9.39 -110.22
N ARG A 294 -119.60 -9.10 -110.87
CA ARG A 294 -119.51 -8.01 -111.85
C ARG A 294 -120.28 -8.31 -113.14
N LEU A 295 -120.23 -9.56 -113.60
CA LEU A 295 -121.03 -10.06 -114.73
C LEU A 295 -122.53 -10.07 -114.43
N GLN A 296 -122.92 -10.41 -113.20
CA GLN A 296 -124.32 -10.40 -112.77
C GLN A 296 -124.91 -8.98 -112.72
N PHE A 297 -124.12 -8.01 -112.25
CA PHE A 297 -124.51 -6.59 -112.23
C PHE A 297 -124.70 -5.99 -113.63
N ASP A 298 -123.83 -6.34 -114.58
CA ASP A 298 -123.97 -5.89 -115.98
C ASP A 298 -125.15 -6.56 -116.71
N ALA A 299 -125.53 -7.78 -116.32
CA ALA A 299 -126.71 -8.47 -116.83
C ALA A 299 -128.01 -7.85 -116.29
N GLU A 300 -128.09 -7.55 -114.99
CA GLU A 300 -129.25 -6.88 -114.38
C GLU A 300 -129.48 -5.48 -114.95
N LYS A 301 -128.39 -4.74 -115.25
CA LYS A 301 -128.49 -3.41 -115.87
C LYS A 301 -129.09 -3.45 -117.27
N LYS A 302 -128.86 -4.53 -118.05
CA LYS A 302 -129.45 -4.71 -119.38
C LYS A 302 -130.94 -5.09 -119.32
N VAL A 303 -131.34 -5.86 -118.31
CA VAL A 303 -132.75 -6.26 -118.10
C VAL A 303 -133.61 -5.07 -117.66
N ALA A 304 -133.11 -4.23 -116.76
CA ALA A 304 -133.85 -3.06 -116.25
C ALA A 304 -134.19 -2.01 -117.34
N VAL A 305 -133.34 -1.84 -118.36
CA VAL A 305 -133.61 -0.87 -119.44
C VAL A 305 -134.62 -1.42 -120.45
N ALA A 306 -134.60 -2.73 -120.71
CA ALA A 306 -135.60 -3.40 -121.55
C ALA A 306 -137.01 -3.35 -120.92
N ASP A 307 -137.11 -3.47 -119.59
CA ASP A 307 -138.38 -3.33 -118.87
C ASP A 307 -138.98 -1.91 -118.97
N SER A 308 -138.14 -0.87 -119.01
CA SER A 308 -138.61 0.51 -119.22
C SER A 308 -139.21 0.74 -120.63
N SER A 309 -138.76 -0.02 -121.62
CA SER A 309 -139.26 0.09 -123.00
C SER A 309 -140.56 -0.71 -123.21
N VAL A 310 -140.77 -1.78 -122.45
CA VAL A 310 -142.02 -2.58 -122.45
C VAL A 310 -143.17 -1.85 -121.74
N MET A 311 -142.90 -1.15 -120.64
CA MET A 311 -143.94 -0.42 -119.90
C MET A 311 -144.59 0.72 -120.68
N ASN A 312 -143.85 1.41 -121.55
CA ASN A 312 -144.43 2.48 -122.37
C ASN A 312 -145.26 1.95 -123.55
N LEU A 313 -144.97 0.73 -124.04
CA LEU A 313 -145.77 0.05 -125.06
C LEU A 313 -147.05 -0.59 -124.47
N GLN A 314 -147.09 -0.92 -123.18
CA GLN A 314 -148.32 -1.38 -122.53
C GLN A 314 -149.31 -0.26 -122.23
N ARG A 315 -148.83 0.98 -122.05
CA ARG A 315 -149.72 2.14 -121.82
C ARG A 315 -150.53 2.53 -123.07
N SER A 316 -150.03 2.22 -124.27
CA SER A 316 -150.74 2.45 -125.54
C SER A 316 -151.81 1.39 -125.84
N MET A 317 -151.76 0.20 -125.23
CA MET A 317 -152.80 -0.83 -125.42
C MET A 317 -154.01 -0.64 -124.50
N GLN A 318 -153.85 -0.08 -123.30
CA GLN A 318 -154.96 -0.02 -122.33
C GLN A 318 -156.06 1.00 -122.70
N GLN A 319 -155.74 2.08 -123.42
CA GLN A 319 -156.77 3.04 -123.84
C GLN A 319 -157.67 2.54 -124.98
N ILE A 320 -157.22 1.55 -125.76
CA ILE A 320 -158.02 0.94 -126.84
C ILE A 320 -159.05 -0.08 -126.28
N VAL A 321 -158.86 -0.57 -125.05
CA VAL A 321 -159.72 -1.60 -124.45
C VAL A 321 -160.93 -1.02 -123.71
N ASP A 322 -160.82 0.16 -123.11
CA ASP A 322 -161.98 0.80 -122.44
C ASP A 322 -162.96 1.46 -123.42
N GLU A 323 -162.58 1.58 -124.70
CA GLU A 323 -163.48 1.91 -125.81
C GLU A 323 -164.49 0.79 -126.13
N LYS A 324 -164.29 -0.44 -125.61
CA LYS A 324 -165.11 -1.61 -125.96
C LYS A 324 -166.12 -2.06 -124.89
N THR A 325 -165.92 -1.80 -123.61
CA THR A 325 -166.62 -2.60 -122.57
C THR A 325 -167.90 -2.00 -121.98
N THR A 326 -168.24 -0.73 -122.21
CA THR A 326 -169.53 -0.20 -121.70
C THR A 326 -170.41 0.45 -122.76
N ARG A 327 -170.37 -0.13 -123.97
CA ARG A 327 -171.51 -0.22 -124.89
C ARG A 327 -172.43 -1.43 -124.59
N GLU A 328 -172.07 -2.32 -123.65
CA GLU A 328 -172.76 -3.62 -123.49
C GLU A 328 -173.76 -3.76 -122.33
N LYS A 329 -173.92 -2.79 -121.41
CA LYS A 329 -174.91 -2.93 -120.30
C LYS A 329 -175.95 -1.81 -120.23
N ILE A 330 -176.48 -1.44 -121.40
CA ILE A 330 -177.76 -0.74 -121.56
C ILE A 330 -178.93 -1.73 -121.79
N ARG A 331 -178.71 -3.05 -121.93
CA ARG A 331 -179.69 -3.91 -122.63
C ARG A 331 -180.40 -5.05 -121.91
N PHE A 332 -180.29 -5.25 -120.59
CA PHE A 332 -180.98 -6.39 -119.96
C PHE A 332 -181.74 -6.01 -118.66
N LEU A 333 -183.02 -5.66 -118.87
CA LEU A 333 -184.22 -6.02 -118.06
C LEU A 333 -184.31 -5.49 -116.62
N LYS A 334 -185.29 -4.67 -116.20
CA LYS A 334 -186.71 -4.52 -116.61
C LYS A 334 -187.52 -5.83 -116.65
N ARG A 335 -187.58 -6.53 -115.51
CA ARG A 335 -188.58 -7.53 -115.03
C ARG A 335 -187.87 -8.29 -113.89
N LYS A 336 -188.35 -8.51 -112.68
CA LYS A 336 -189.67 -8.48 -112.04
C LYS A 336 -189.35 -8.86 -110.57
N ASN A 337 -189.78 -8.17 -109.51
CA ASN A 337 -191.05 -8.28 -108.78
C ASN A 337 -190.90 -7.33 -107.56
N SER A 338 -191.90 -6.74 -106.94
CA SER A 338 -193.36 -6.73 -107.03
C SER A 338 -193.82 -5.34 -106.59
#